data_AF-A0A2G2ZSQ9-F1
#
_entry.id   AF-A0A2G2ZSQ9-F1
#
_cell.length_a   1.000
_cell.length_b   1.000
_cell.length_c   1.000
_cell.angle_alpha   90.00
_cell.angle_beta   90.00
_cell.angle_gamma   90.00
#
_symmetry.space_group_name_H-M   'P 1'
#
loop_
_entity.id
_entity.type
_entity.pdbx_description
1 polymer ?
#
loop_
_entity_poly.entity_id
_entity_poly.type
_entity_poly.pdbx_seq_one_letter_code
_entity_poly.pdbx_strand_id
1 'polypeptide(L)'
;MGSLPAIDERSLTYPFARRDESVVDNYHGVDVPDPYRWLEEPDSKETKEFVEKQVILTDSVLKTCEIRDKLREKLTKLFDFPKYNVPFRAGDKYFYFHNTGLQPQKVLYVQDSLDGKPEVLLDPNTLSDDGTVALSMCAVSKDAKYLAYGISSSGSDWVTIKVMRVEDKRDEPDTISWVKFSNISWTCDSKGFFYSRYPAPKNGEKLDAGRETNANLHQEVYYHSLGTDQSDDVLCWKDSENPMHRHIASVTEDGQYVLLYVFRNCDTVNQLYYCDLSALPNGVASYKGRGDALPFSKLVDYFDASYDYVAHNGTVFTLLTNKDAPKYKLVRVDLENPDFWFDIIREDEKDVLQSAVAVNENQLVVNYLRDVKNVLQLRDLESGALLHHLPIDIGSVTGISARRKDDSVFIGFMNFLIPGLIYECNLKGEIPELKVFREIIVPGFDRTEFQVNQVFGPSKDGVKIPMFIVARKAFRCSLLLSKYSWWR
;
A
#
# COMPACT_ATOMS: atom_id res chain seq x y z
N MET A 1 46.56 -8.98 -2.04
CA MET A 1 46.64 -7.79 -2.91
C MET A 1 46.28 -8.25 -4.32
N GLY A 2 45.01 -8.13 -4.71
CA GLY A 2 44.57 -8.35 -6.09
C GLY A 2 44.47 -6.99 -6.75
N SER A 3 45.31 -6.73 -7.75
CA SER A 3 45.26 -5.53 -8.57
C SER A 3 43.91 -5.45 -9.28
N LEU A 4 43.17 -4.36 -9.07
CA LEU A 4 42.09 -3.97 -9.97
C LEU A 4 42.69 -3.85 -11.38
N PRO A 5 42.12 -4.47 -12.42
CA PRO A 5 42.55 -4.19 -13.77
C PRO A 5 42.30 -2.70 -14.02
N ALA A 6 43.30 -2.03 -14.62
CA ALA A 6 43.17 -0.65 -15.06
C ALA A 6 41.90 -0.54 -15.92
N ILE A 7 41.00 0.36 -15.52
CA ILE A 7 39.85 0.72 -16.34
C ILE A 7 40.46 1.29 -17.63
N ASP A 8 40.23 0.60 -18.76
CA ASP A 8 40.49 1.13 -20.09
C ASP A 8 39.70 2.46 -20.16
N GLU A 9 40.40 3.61 -20.07
CA GLU A 9 39.82 4.95 -20.18
C GLU A 9 39.33 5.17 -21.61
N ARG A 10 38.35 4.39 -22.06
CA ARG A 10 37.59 4.71 -23.26
C ARG A 10 36.76 5.93 -22.92
N SER A 11 37.15 7.08 -23.46
CA SER A 11 36.37 8.30 -23.38
C SER A 11 34.93 8.02 -23.82
N LEU A 12 33.97 8.15 -22.92
CA LEU A 12 32.56 8.00 -23.24
C LEU A 12 32.13 9.16 -24.14
N THR A 13 31.52 8.84 -25.28
CA THR A 13 30.89 9.84 -26.14
C THR A 13 29.43 10.00 -25.70
N TYR A 14 29.16 11.04 -24.93
CA TYR A 14 27.81 11.33 -24.47
C TYR A 14 26.90 11.79 -25.63
N PRO A 15 25.63 11.33 -25.67
CA PRO A 15 24.63 11.85 -26.58
C PRO A 15 24.52 13.37 -26.50
N PHE A 16 24.47 14.03 -27.66
CA PHE A 16 24.14 15.44 -27.73
C PHE A 16 22.70 15.66 -27.21
N ALA A 17 22.56 16.55 -26.24
CA ALA A 17 21.29 17.11 -25.79
C ALA A 17 21.28 18.59 -26.17
N ARG A 18 20.35 19.01 -27.03
CA ARG A 18 20.20 20.42 -27.38
C ARG A 18 19.92 21.21 -26.11
N ARG A 19 20.58 22.35 -25.98
CA ARG A 19 20.33 23.33 -24.94
C ARG A 19 19.53 24.48 -25.53
N ASP A 20 18.36 24.75 -24.97
CA ASP A 20 17.54 25.90 -25.32
C ASP A 20 17.81 27.04 -24.34
N GLU A 21 18.85 27.83 -24.60
CA GLU A 21 19.26 28.92 -23.71
C GLU A 21 18.22 30.07 -23.63
N SER A 22 17.14 30.00 -24.43
CA SER A 22 16.05 30.99 -24.40
C SER A 22 15.03 30.75 -23.28
N VAL A 23 15.02 29.54 -22.69
CA VAL A 23 14.07 29.18 -21.62
C VAL A 23 14.63 29.57 -20.26
N VAL A 24 14.05 30.63 -19.68
CA VAL A 24 14.41 31.16 -18.35
C VAL A 24 13.13 31.55 -17.63
N ASP A 25 12.93 30.98 -16.44
CA ASP A 25 11.82 31.33 -15.55
C ASP A 25 12.29 32.32 -14.49
N ASN A 26 11.45 33.30 -14.12
CA ASN A 26 11.74 34.20 -13.01
C ASN A 26 10.98 33.76 -11.76
N TYR A 27 11.70 33.25 -10.77
CA TYR A 27 11.15 32.88 -9.47
C TYR A 27 11.52 33.95 -8.43
N HIS A 28 10.56 34.81 -8.10
CA HIS A 28 10.72 35.85 -7.07
C HIS A 28 11.91 36.80 -7.31
N GLY A 29 12.15 37.18 -8.57
CA GLY A 29 13.26 38.06 -8.95
C GLY A 29 14.57 37.32 -9.26
N VAL A 30 14.60 36.00 -9.18
CA VAL A 30 15.74 35.16 -9.57
C VAL A 30 15.45 34.47 -10.88
N ASP A 31 16.28 34.74 -11.88
CA ASP A 31 16.22 34.05 -13.17
C ASP A 31 16.83 32.64 -13.06
N VAL A 32 16.09 31.64 -13.50
CA VAL A 32 16.44 30.22 -13.47
C VAL A 32 16.33 29.64 -14.88
N PRO A 33 17.47 29.41 -15.57
CA PRO A 33 17.46 28.78 -16.89
C PRO A 33 17.07 27.30 -16.83
N ASP A 34 16.22 26.88 -17.75
CA ASP A 34 15.86 25.47 -17.95
C ASP A 34 16.07 25.03 -19.41
N PRO A 35 17.33 24.84 -19.82
CA PRO A 35 17.69 24.62 -21.22
C PRO A 35 17.22 23.26 -21.76
N TYR A 36 16.61 22.41 -20.93
CA TYR A 36 16.14 21.07 -21.30
C TYR A 36 14.62 20.91 -21.16
N ARG A 37 13.86 22.00 -21.01
CA ARG A 37 12.39 22.01 -20.96
C ARG A 37 11.73 21.17 -22.07
N TRP A 38 12.35 21.08 -23.24
CA TRP A 38 11.87 20.26 -24.36
C TRP A 38 11.77 18.75 -24.04
N LEU A 39 12.47 18.26 -23.02
CA LEU A 39 12.36 16.87 -22.54
C LEU A 39 11.05 16.61 -21.79
N GLU A 40 10.31 17.64 -21.35
CA GLU A 40 8.99 17.51 -20.72
C GLU A 40 7.90 17.08 -21.73
N GLU A 41 8.21 17.10 -23.02
CA GLU A 41 7.35 16.62 -24.11
C GLU A 41 7.76 15.19 -24.52
N PRO A 42 7.21 14.14 -23.88
CA PRO A 42 7.65 12.76 -24.12
C PRO A 42 7.37 12.27 -25.54
N ASP A 43 6.36 12.86 -26.19
CA ASP A 43 5.96 12.48 -27.54
C ASP A 43 6.75 13.13 -28.66
N SER A 44 7.54 14.16 -28.34
CA SER A 44 8.34 14.85 -29.32
C SER A 44 9.37 13.91 -29.94
N LYS A 45 9.65 14.12 -31.23
CA LYS A 45 10.67 13.35 -31.94
C LYS A 45 12.06 13.54 -31.31
N GLU A 46 12.36 14.76 -30.85
CA GLU A 46 13.65 15.09 -30.23
C GLU A 46 13.85 14.30 -28.91
N THR A 47 12.81 14.23 -28.06
CA THR A 47 12.85 13.46 -26.80
C THR A 47 13.04 11.97 -27.07
N LYS A 48 12.29 11.40 -28.02
CA LYS A 48 12.43 9.98 -28.40
C LYS A 48 13.84 9.66 -28.90
N GLU A 49 14.40 10.47 -29.79
CA GLU A 49 15.77 10.30 -30.28
C GLU A 49 16.82 10.44 -29.16
N PHE A 50 16.60 11.36 -28.21
CA PHE A 50 17.50 11.51 -27.06
C PHE A 50 17.48 10.27 -26.17
N VAL A 51 16.30 9.75 -25.82
CA VAL A 51 16.14 8.53 -25.03
C VAL A 51 16.81 7.34 -25.71
N GLU A 52 16.60 7.15 -27.02
CA GLU A 52 17.26 6.08 -27.79
C GLU A 52 18.78 6.17 -27.71
N LYS A 53 19.35 7.37 -27.87
CA LYS A 53 20.80 7.58 -27.76
C LYS A 53 21.32 7.31 -26.33
N GLN A 54 20.55 7.65 -25.30
CA GLN A 54 20.89 7.33 -23.91
C GLN A 54 20.87 5.83 -23.64
N VAL A 55 19.89 5.10 -24.19
CA VAL A 55 19.84 3.62 -24.12
C VAL A 55 21.07 3.01 -24.79
N ILE A 56 21.44 3.49 -25.99
CA ILE A 56 22.64 3.01 -26.71
C ILE A 56 23.91 3.23 -25.89
N LEU A 57 24.11 4.44 -25.31
CA LEU A 57 25.26 4.72 -24.45
C LEU A 57 25.25 3.79 -23.23
N THR A 58 24.12 3.68 -22.54
CA THR A 58 23.98 2.85 -21.34
C THR A 58 24.29 1.40 -21.63
N ASP A 59 23.76 0.84 -22.71
CA ASP A 59 24.05 -0.52 -23.14
C ASP A 59 25.53 -0.72 -23.47
N SER A 60 26.19 0.27 -24.09
CA SER A 60 27.61 0.19 -24.39
C SER A 60 28.46 0.07 -23.12
N VAL A 61 28.08 0.75 -22.04
CA VAL A 61 28.75 0.68 -20.74
C VAL A 61 28.40 -0.64 -20.03
N LEU A 62 27.13 -1.03 -20.00
CA LEU A 62 26.71 -2.24 -19.30
C LEU A 62 27.24 -3.52 -19.97
N LYS A 63 27.48 -3.51 -21.29
CA LYS A 63 28.11 -4.61 -22.04
C LYS A 63 29.57 -4.87 -21.66
N THR A 64 30.29 -3.88 -21.11
CA THR A 64 31.67 -4.09 -20.64
C THR A 64 31.74 -4.67 -19.22
N CYS A 65 30.60 -4.77 -18.52
CA CYS A 65 30.55 -5.30 -17.16
C CYS A 65 30.60 -6.83 -17.14
N GLU A 66 31.80 -7.39 -16.97
CA GLU A 66 32.07 -8.84 -16.96
C GLU A 66 31.29 -9.63 -15.88
N ILE A 67 30.86 -8.96 -14.81
CA ILE A 67 30.15 -9.58 -13.70
C ILE A 67 28.63 -9.56 -13.87
N ARG A 68 28.09 -8.87 -14.88
CA ARG A 68 26.65 -8.65 -15.04
C ARG A 68 25.87 -9.97 -15.14
N ASP A 69 26.33 -10.88 -16.01
CA ASP A 69 25.64 -12.17 -16.20
C ASP A 69 25.80 -13.09 -14.99
N LYS A 70 26.98 -13.10 -14.34
CA LYS A 70 27.22 -13.85 -13.10
C LYS A 70 26.33 -13.36 -11.96
N LEU A 71 26.17 -12.04 -11.83
CA LEU A 71 25.28 -11.43 -10.84
C LEU A 71 23.82 -11.75 -11.15
N ARG A 72 23.40 -11.65 -12.41
CA ARG A 72 22.04 -12.03 -12.84
C ARG A 72 21.74 -13.47 -12.47
N GLU A 73 22.59 -14.42 -12.85
CA GLU A 73 22.41 -15.84 -12.54
C GLU A 73 22.31 -16.09 -11.03
N LYS A 74 23.19 -15.45 -10.25
CA LYS A 74 23.18 -15.59 -8.79
C LYS A 74 21.91 -15.00 -8.16
N LEU A 75 21.49 -13.82 -8.60
CA LEU A 75 20.26 -13.19 -8.11
C LEU A 75 19.03 -14.02 -8.51
N THR A 76 18.95 -14.50 -9.76
CA THR A 76 17.86 -15.37 -10.20
C THR A 76 17.74 -16.61 -9.32
N LYS A 77 18.85 -17.31 -9.05
CA LYS A 77 18.87 -18.48 -8.14
C LYS A 77 18.44 -18.13 -6.72
N LEU A 78 18.89 -16.98 -6.19
CA LEU A 78 18.52 -16.55 -4.84
C LEU A 78 17.08 -16.05 -4.75
N PHE A 79 16.46 -15.62 -5.86
CA PHE A 79 15.05 -15.22 -5.92
C PHE A 79 14.12 -16.39 -6.23
N ASP A 80 14.63 -17.54 -6.68
CA ASP A 80 13.84 -18.71 -7.04
C ASP A 80 13.44 -19.55 -5.81
N PHE A 81 12.47 -19.02 -5.07
CA PHE A 81 11.87 -19.67 -3.91
C PHE A 81 10.39 -19.27 -3.78
N PRO A 82 9.53 -20.13 -3.23
CA PRO A 82 8.10 -19.84 -3.12
C PRO A 82 7.85 -18.70 -2.13
N LYS A 83 6.98 -17.75 -2.50
CA LYS A 83 6.65 -16.54 -1.73
C LYS A 83 5.17 -16.53 -1.42
N TYR A 84 4.82 -16.28 -0.17
CA TYR A 84 3.43 -16.22 0.29
C TYR A 84 3.17 -14.89 0.99
N ASN A 85 2.02 -14.29 0.69
CA ASN A 85 1.48 -13.20 1.51
C ASN A 85 0.69 -13.76 2.69
N VAL A 86 0.44 -12.90 3.67
CA VAL A 86 -0.47 -13.19 4.79
C VAL A 86 -1.85 -13.58 4.25
N PRO A 87 -2.41 -14.73 4.63
CA PRO A 87 -3.76 -15.10 4.22
C PRO A 87 -4.79 -14.19 4.89
N PHE A 88 -5.90 -13.94 4.20
CA PHE A 88 -7.04 -13.20 4.74
C PHE A 88 -8.34 -13.97 4.53
N ARG A 89 -9.35 -13.67 5.35
CA ARG A 89 -10.64 -14.37 5.33
C ARG A 89 -11.76 -13.46 4.82
N ALA A 90 -12.55 -13.97 3.89
CA ALA A 90 -13.83 -13.38 3.48
C ALA A 90 -14.87 -14.50 3.43
N GLY A 91 -16.11 -14.22 3.88
CA GLY A 91 -17.09 -15.28 4.15
C GLY A 91 -16.48 -16.41 4.98
N ASP A 92 -16.57 -17.62 4.44
CA ASP A 92 -16.01 -18.86 5.00
C ASP A 92 -14.76 -19.37 4.26
N LYS A 93 -14.17 -18.55 3.38
CA LYS A 93 -12.99 -18.92 2.59
C LYS A 93 -11.76 -18.12 3.00
N TYR A 94 -10.59 -18.71 2.78
CA TYR A 94 -9.30 -18.04 2.91
C TYR A 94 -8.71 -17.74 1.54
N PHE A 95 -8.03 -16.61 1.45
CA PHE A 95 -7.42 -16.10 0.24
C PHE A 95 -5.97 -15.74 0.54
N TYR A 96 -5.07 -15.99 -0.41
CA TYR A 96 -3.67 -15.58 -0.27
C TYR A 96 -2.99 -15.45 -1.62
N PHE A 97 -2.01 -14.55 -1.70
CA PHE A 97 -1.13 -14.45 -2.87
C PHE A 97 0.07 -15.39 -2.73
N HIS A 98 0.40 -16.06 -3.83
CA HIS A 98 1.53 -16.97 -3.93
C HIS A 98 2.29 -16.79 -5.24
N ASN A 99 3.62 -16.89 -5.18
CA ASN A 99 4.48 -16.95 -6.35
C ASN A 99 5.43 -18.13 -6.17
N THR A 100 5.52 -19.00 -7.16
CA THR A 100 6.33 -20.22 -7.08
C THR A 100 7.84 -19.95 -7.00
N GLY A 101 8.29 -18.77 -7.43
CA GLY A 101 9.70 -18.40 -7.48
C GLY A 101 9.89 -17.17 -8.35
N LEU A 102 9.80 -17.38 -9.66
CA LEU A 102 10.16 -16.41 -10.69
C LEU A 102 8.98 -16.00 -11.57
N GLN A 103 7.73 -16.25 -11.14
CA GLN A 103 6.58 -15.74 -11.89
C GLN A 103 6.62 -14.20 -11.92
N PRO A 104 6.32 -13.57 -13.07
CA PRO A 104 6.26 -12.10 -13.16
C PRO A 104 5.34 -11.48 -12.10
N GLN A 105 4.19 -12.09 -11.86
CA GLN A 105 3.19 -11.65 -10.90
C GLN A 105 2.79 -12.78 -9.93
N LYS A 106 2.39 -12.39 -8.72
CA LYS A 106 1.82 -13.34 -7.73
C LYS A 106 0.41 -13.75 -8.17
N VAL A 107 0.08 -15.01 -7.95
CA VAL A 107 -1.23 -15.61 -8.23
C VAL A 107 -2.09 -15.57 -6.96
N LEU A 108 -3.37 -15.19 -7.09
CA LEU A 108 -4.33 -15.23 -5.99
C LEU A 108 -4.95 -16.63 -5.89
N TYR A 109 -4.82 -17.24 -4.73
CA TYR A 109 -5.42 -18.53 -4.39
C TYR A 109 -6.61 -18.36 -3.45
N VAL A 110 -7.53 -19.32 -3.51
CA VAL A 110 -8.66 -19.48 -2.59
C VAL A 110 -8.66 -20.91 -2.01
N GLN A 111 -9.07 -21.06 -0.75
CA GLN A 111 -9.22 -22.35 -0.08
C GLN A 111 -10.39 -22.32 0.92
N ASP A 112 -11.10 -23.44 1.07
CA ASP A 112 -12.25 -23.56 1.99
C ASP A 112 -11.83 -23.64 3.47
N SER A 113 -10.59 -24.04 3.74
CA SER A 113 -10.01 -24.09 5.08
C SER A 113 -8.49 -23.91 4.99
N LEU A 114 -7.82 -23.63 6.10
CA LEU A 114 -6.38 -23.41 6.14
C LEU A 114 -5.55 -24.61 5.68
N ASP A 115 -6.05 -25.83 5.95
CA ASP A 115 -5.44 -27.10 5.53
C ASP A 115 -6.09 -27.66 4.24
N GLY A 116 -7.03 -26.92 3.65
CA GLY A 116 -7.74 -27.30 2.45
C GLY A 116 -6.84 -27.29 1.21
N LYS A 117 -7.28 -27.96 0.14
CA LYS A 117 -6.59 -27.88 -1.15
C LYS A 117 -6.74 -26.45 -1.71
N PRO A 118 -5.64 -25.74 -1.99
CA PRO A 118 -5.73 -24.42 -2.57
C PRO A 118 -6.05 -24.49 -4.07
N GLU A 119 -6.85 -23.54 -4.54
CA GLU A 119 -7.16 -23.37 -5.95
C GLU A 119 -6.77 -21.99 -6.44
N VAL A 120 -6.28 -21.90 -7.68
CA VAL A 120 -6.08 -20.61 -8.35
C VAL A 120 -7.45 -19.95 -8.54
N LEU A 121 -7.59 -18.74 -8.03
CA LEU A 121 -8.73 -17.86 -8.27
C LEU A 121 -8.43 -16.90 -9.41
N LEU A 122 -7.28 -16.21 -9.37
CA LEU A 122 -6.86 -15.28 -10.40
C LEU A 122 -5.35 -15.41 -10.63
N ASP A 123 -4.95 -15.64 -11.89
CA ASP A 123 -3.55 -15.63 -12.33
C ASP A 123 -3.28 -14.38 -13.20
N PRO A 124 -2.66 -13.32 -12.66
CA PRO A 124 -2.36 -12.13 -13.45
C PRO A 124 -1.40 -12.40 -14.62
N ASN A 125 -0.62 -13.49 -14.57
CA ASN A 125 0.33 -13.82 -15.63
C ASN A 125 -0.37 -14.28 -16.93
N THR A 126 -1.68 -14.56 -16.88
CA THR A 126 -2.48 -14.90 -18.07
C THR A 126 -3.23 -13.70 -18.65
N LEU A 127 -3.07 -12.50 -18.08
CA LEU A 127 -3.77 -11.28 -18.51
C LEU A 127 -3.11 -10.57 -19.68
N SER A 128 -1.81 -10.81 -19.92
CA SER A 128 -1.12 -10.39 -21.14
C SER A 128 -0.01 -11.37 -21.53
N ASP A 129 0.23 -11.52 -22.82
CA ASP A 129 1.25 -12.44 -23.36
C ASP A 129 2.68 -12.08 -22.91
N ASP A 130 2.92 -10.79 -22.62
CA ASP A 130 4.23 -10.25 -22.21
C ASP A 130 4.35 -9.98 -20.69
N GLY A 131 3.29 -10.26 -19.91
CA GLY A 131 3.25 -10.03 -18.47
C GLY A 131 3.26 -8.57 -18.02
N THR A 132 3.02 -7.61 -18.93
CA THR A 132 2.98 -6.16 -18.62
C THR A 132 1.66 -5.69 -18.00
N VAL A 133 0.64 -6.55 -17.93
CA VAL A 133 -0.57 -6.29 -17.16
C VAL A 133 -0.37 -6.79 -15.73
N ALA A 134 -0.38 -5.85 -14.78
CA ALA A 134 -0.22 -6.13 -13.37
C ALA A 134 -1.56 -5.99 -12.64
N LEU A 135 -1.77 -6.86 -11.65
CA LEU A 135 -2.84 -6.68 -10.66
C LEU A 135 -2.42 -5.55 -9.71
N SER A 136 -3.18 -4.45 -9.68
CA SER A 136 -2.87 -3.27 -8.86
C SER A 136 -3.66 -3.22 -7.56
N MET A 137 -4.87 -3.79 -7.54
CA MET A 137 -5.74 -3.87 -6.36
C MET A 137 -6.73 -5.02 -6.47
N CYS A 138 -7.24 -5.52 -5.36
CA CYS A 138 -8.38 -6.43 -5.36
C CYS A 138 -9.13 -6.38 -4.04
N ALA A 139 -10.43 -6.69 -4.08
CA ALA A 139 -11.24 -6.89 -2.90
C ALA A 139 -12.26 -8.01 -3.13
N VAL A 140 -12.42 -8.86 -2.13
CA VAL A 140 -13.41 -9.94 -2.13
C VAL A 140 -14.68 -9.46 -1.42
N SER A 141 -15.85 -9.78 -1.96
CA SER A 141 -17.14 -9.49 -1.33
C SER A 141 -17.25 -10.15 0.05
N LYS A 142 -18.07 -9.61 0.95
CA LYS A 142 -18.16 -10.09 2.34
C LYS A 142 -18.61 -11.55 2.43
N ASP A 143 -19.44 -11.99 1.48
CA ASP A 143 -19.92 -13.37 1.34
C ASP A 143 -18.99 -14.28 0.51
N ALA A 144 -17.85 -13.75 0.06
CA ALA A 144 -16.86 -14.45 -0.75
C ALA A 144 -17.38 -15.00 -2.09
N LYS A 145 -18.45 -14.42 -2.65
CA LYS A 145 -18.96 -14.80 -3.97
C LYS A 145 -18.30 -14.06 -5.13
N TYR A 146 -17.81 -12.85 -4.90
CA TYR A 146 -17.24 -12.01 -5.95
C TYR A 146 -15.84 -11.51 -5.58
N LEU A 147 -14.97 -11.46 -6.57
CA LEU A 147 -13.70 -10.76 -6.53
C LEU A 147 -13.77 -9.60 -7.51
N ALA A 148 -13.63 -8.38 -7.02
CA ALA A 148 -13.33 -7.22 -7.85
C ALA A 148 -11.82 -7.01 -7.87
N TYR A 149 -11.25 -6.85 -9.06
CA TYR A 149 -9.80 -6.77 -9.26
C TYR A 149 -9.45 -5.69 -10.28
N GLY A 150 -8.46 -4.86 -9.94
CA GLY A 150 -7.96 -3.77 -10.76
C GLY A 150 -6.73 -4.19 -11.54
N ILE A 151 -6.73 -3.95 -12.84
CA ILE A 151 -5.60 -4.21 -13.73
C ILE A 151 -5.00 -2.91 -14.23
N SER A 152 -3.68 -2.86 -14.31
CA SER A 152 -2.90 -1.74 -14.84
C SER A 152 -1.98 -2.24 -15.94
N SER A 153 -1.96 -1.53 -17.06
CA SER A 153 -1.15 -1.90 -18.23
C SER A 153 0.13 -1.07 -18.28
N SER A 154 1.25 -1.69 -18.67
CA SER A 154 2.51 -1.01 -18.98
C SER A 154 3.06 -0.12 -17.85
N GLY A 155 2.75 -0.44 -16.59
CA GLY A 155 3.20 0.32 -15.42
C GLY A 155 2.49 1.65 -15.19
N SER A 156 1.38 1.90 -15.89
CA SER A 156 0.52 3.07 -15.64
C SER A 156 -0.19 2.96 -14.29
N ASP A 157 -0.36 4.08 -13.60
CA ASP A 157 -1.20 4.15 -12.39
C ASP A 157 -2.71 4.09 -12.71
N TRP A 158 -3.10 4.18 -13.98
CA TRP A 158 -4.49 3.97 -14.38
C TRP A 158 -4.90 2.52 -14.19
N VAL A 159 -6.11 2.33 -13.70
CA VAL A 159 -6.69 1.04 -13.34
C VAL A 159 -8.02 0.86 -14.06
N THR A 160 -8.22 -0.36 -14.59
CA THR A 160 -9.54 -0.86 -14.97
C THR A 160 -9.95 -1.92 -13.95
N ILE A 161 -11.05 -1.71 -13.24
CA ILE A 161 -11.61 -2.73 -12.34
C ILE A 161 -12.50 -3.66 -13.16
N LYS A 162 -12.33 -4.96 -12.94
CA LYS A 162 -13.19 -6.04 -13.40
C LYS A 162 -13.75 -6.80 -12.20
N VAL A 163 -14.81 -7.58 -12.43
CA VAL A 163 -15.40 -8.45 -11.41
C VAL A 163 -15.45 -9.88 -11.91
N MET A 164 -15.18 -10.84 -11.03
CA MET A 164 -15.36 -12.27 -11.31
C MET A 164 -16.05 -12.99 -10.16
N ARG A 165 -16.73 -14.09 -10.47
CA ARG A 165 -17.29 -15.02 -9.49
C ARG A 165 -16.21 -15.91 -8.91
N VAL A 166 -16.23 -16.07 -7.59
CA VAL A 166 -15.28 -16.93 -6.87
C VAL A 166 -15.58 -18.42 -7.07
N GLU A 167 -16.86 -18.79 -7.18
CA GLU A 167 -17.29 -20.19 -7.28
C GLU A 167 -16.86 -20.86 -8.59
N ASP A 168 -17.18 -20.24 -9.74
CA ASP A 168 -16.94 -20.81 -11.06
C ASP A 168 -15.88 -20.05 -11.89
N LYS A 169 -15.25 -19.04 -11.29
CA LYS A 169 -14.14 -18.25 -11.86
C LYS A 169 -14.50 -17.55 -13.18
N ARG A 170 -15.79 -17.27 -13.37
CA ARG A 170 -16.29 -16.53 -14.54
C ARG A 170 -16.26 -15.04 -14.31
N ASP A 171 -15.78 -14.29 -15.30
CA ASP A 171 -15.88 -12.84 -15.30
C ASP A 171 -17.35 -12.40 -15.43
N GLU A 172 -17.70 -11.37 -14.67
CA GLU A 172 -18.92 -10.60 -14.84
C GLU A 172 -18.70 -9.52 -15.92
N PRO A 173 -19.78 -9.00 -16.56
CA PRO A 173 -19.63 -7.99 -17.62
C PRO A 173 -19.10 -6.64 -17.13
N ASP A 174 -19.10 -6.44 -15.82
CA ASP A 174 -18.71 -5.22 -15.10
C ASP A 174 -17.28 -4.78 -15.45
N THR A 175 -17.16 -3.59 -16.02
CA THR A 175 -15.87 -2.96 -16.36
C THR A 175 -15.90 -1.49 -15.96
N ILE A 176 -15.00 -1.10 -15.07
CA ILE A 176 -14.95 0.24 -14.48
C ILE A 176 -13.61 0.88 -14.84
N SER A 177 -13.65 1.94 -15.66
CA SER A 177 -12.47 2.66 -16.15
C SER A 177 -12.19 3.94 -15.37
N TRP A 178 -11.04 4.56 -15.65
CA TRP A 178 -10.62 5.87 -15.10
C TRP A 178 -10.40 5.86 -13.58
N VAL A 179 -10.08 4.68 -13.03
CA VAL A 179 -9.73 4.51 -11.63
C VAL A 179 -8.25 4.79 -11.45
N LYS A 180 -7.90 5.59 -10.45
CA LYS A 180 -6.53 5.86 -10.02
C LYS A 180 -6.57 6.32 -8.56
N PHE A 181 -5.61 5.87 -7.75
CA PHE A 181 -5.52 6.17 -6.31
C PHE A 181 -6.84 5.93 -5.56
N SER A 182 -7.36 4.70 -5.68
CA SER A 182 -8.64 4.27 -5.10
C SER A 182 -8.50 2.93 -4.40
N ASN A 183 -9.48 2.60 -3.56
CA ASN A 183 -9.73 1.26 -3.04
C ASN A 183 -11.03 0.70 -3.63
N ILE A 184 -11.28 -0.59 -3.38
CA ILE A 184 -12.56 -1.24 -3.68
C ILE A 184 -13.20 -1.61 -2.35
N SER A 185 -14.33 -0.98 -2.03
CA SER A 185 -15.01 -1.18 -0.74
C SER A 185 -16.42 -1.73 -0.93
N TRP A 186 -16.53 -3.06 -0.85
CA TRP A 186 -17.81 -3.78 -0.92
C TRP A 186 -18.77 -3.41 0.22
N THR A 187 -20.07 -3.27 -0.12
CA THR A 187 -21.14 -3.29 0.88
C THR A 187 -21.34 -4.70 1.43
N CYS A 188 -21.86 -4.82 2.66
CA CYS A 188 -22.08 -6.12 3.28
C CYS A 188 -23.13 -6.99 2.60
N ASP A 189 -24.06 -6.38 1.85
CA ASP A 189 -25.03 -7.12 1.03
C ASP A 189 -24.45 -7.64 -0.30
N SER A 190 -23.18 -7.35 -0.58
CA SER A 190 -22.43 -7.79 -1.77
C SER A 190 -23.09 -7.42 -3.10
N LYS A 191 -23.95 -6.40 -3.12
CA LYS A 191 -24.60 -5.90 -4.34
C LYS A 191 -23.76 -4.91 -5.13
N GLY A 192 -22.65 -4.44 -4.55
CA GLY A 192 -21.81 -3.45 -5.18
C GLY A 192 -20.69 -2.98 -4.26
N PHE A 193 -19.92 -2.03 -4.76
CA PHE A 193 -18.77 -1.48 -4.04
C PHE A 193 -18.59 0.01 -4.33
N PHE A 194 -18.06 0.71 -3.33
CA PHE A 194 -17.55 2.07 -3.50
C PHE A 194 -16.17 2.04 -4.13
N TYR A 195 -15.92 3.02 -4.98
CA TYR A 195 -14.62 3.28 -5.60
C TYR A 195 -14.49 4.76 -5.95
N SER A 196 -13.29 5.19 -6.30
CA SER A 196 -12.96 6.56 -6.68
C SER A 196 -12.43 6.56 -8.11
N ARG A 197 -12.84 7.54 -8.90
CA ARG A 197 -12.38 7.71 -10.29
C ARG A 197 -12.15 9.17 -10.62
N TYR A 198 -11.42 9.38 -11.70
CA TYR A 198 -11.28 10.69 -12.32
C TYR A 198 -12.25 10.84 -13.49
N PRO A 199 -12.60 12.07 -13.87
CA PRO A 199 -13.42 12.32 -15.05
C PRO A 199 -12.81 11.66 -16.28
N ALA A 200 -13.64 11.00 -17.08
CA ALA A 200 -13.21 10.49 -18.37
C ALA A 200 -12.80 11.67 -19.28
N PRO A 201 -11.79 11.48 -20.14
CA PRO A 201 -11.43 12.47 -21.14
C PRO A 201 -12.56 12.79 -22.11
N LYS A 202 -12.50 13.98 -22.70
CA LYS A 202 -13.53 14.44 -23.64
C LYS A 202 -13.42 13.64 -24.94
N ASN A 203 -14.58 13.35 -25.56
CA ASN A 203 -14.66 12.59 -26.81
C ASN A 203 -13.68 13.14 -27.87
N GLY A 204 -12.75 12.30 -28.31
CA GLY A 204 -11.73 12.64 -29.32
C GLY A 204 -10.32 12.83 -28.77
N GLU A 205 -10.15 13.01 -27.46
CA GLU A 205 -8.83 13.01 -26.82
C GLU A 205 -8.31 11.57 -26.71
N LYS A 206 -7.28 11.24 -27.48
CA LYS A 206 -6.50 10.02 -27.25
C LYS A 206 -5.57 10.27 -26.06
N LEU A 207 -5.95 9.84 -24.87
CA LEU A 207 -4.99 9.70 -23.78
C LEU A 207 -4.12 8.47 -24.04
N ASP A 208 -2.81 8.69 -24.17
CA ASP A 208 -1.82 7.63 -23.99
C ASP A 208 -1.63 7.42 -22.49
N ALA A 209 -2.57 6.69 -21.87
CA ALA A 209 -2.68 6.52 -20.43
C ALA A 209 -1.38 5.96 -19.83
N GLY A 210 -0.73 6.75 -18.97
CA GLY A 210 0.57 6.46 -18.36
C GLY A 210 1.74 7.23 -18.96
N ARG A 211 1.56 7.95 -20.08
CA ARG A 211 2.58 8.86 -20.66
C ARG A 211 2.19 10.32 -20.60
N GLU A 212 0.93 10.62 -20.27
CA GLU A 212 0.48 12.00 -20.10
C GLU A 212 1.17 12.68 -18.92
N THR A 213 1.38 13.98 -19.05
CA THR A 213 1.95 14.86 -18.02
C THR A 213 0.88 15.73 -17.35
N ASN A 214 -0.39 15.50 -17.65
CA ASN A 214 -1.51 16.27 -17.12
C ASN A 214 -1.75 15.98 -15.65
N ALA A 215 -2.16 17.01 -14.90
CA ALA A 215 -2.60 16.85 -13.52
C ALA A 215 -3.93 16.05 -13.46
N ASN A 216 -4.02 15.10 -12.54
CA ASN A 216 -5.28 14.40 -12.25
C ASN A 216 -6.10 15.23 -11.25
N LEU A 217 -7.17 15.87 -11.74
CA LEU A 217 -8.03 16.78 -10.98
C LEU A 217 -9.46 16.25 -10.86
N HIS A 218 -10.19 16.71 -9.84
CA HIS A 218 -11.60 16.43 -9.61
C HIS A 218 -11.90 14.93 -9.39
N GLN A 219 -11.15 14.26 -8.51
CA GLN A 219 -11.47 12.87 -8.16
C GLN A 219 -12.84 12.80 -7.49
N GLU A 220 -13.67 11.85 -7.91
CA GLU A 220 -15.04 11.65 -7.41
C GLU A 220 -15.17 10.25 -6.81
N VAL A 221 -16.11 10.08 -5.86
CA VAL A 221 -16.46 8.77 -5.30
C VAL A 221 -17.77 8.31 -5.93
N TYR A 222 -17.76 7.06 -6.40
CA TYR A 222 -18.90 6.39 -7.00
C TYR A 222 -19.23 5.10 -6.25
N TYR A 223 -20.47 4.66 -6.39
CA TYR A 223 -20.90 3.32 -6.04
C TYR A 223 -21.33 2.57 -7.31
N HIS A 224 -20.67 1.45 -7.56
CA HIS A 224 -20.97 0.54 -8.66
C HIS A 224 -21.91 -0.56 -8.19
N SER A 225 -23.03 -0.75 -8.89
CA SER A 225 -23.92 -1.89 -8.65
C SER A 225 -23.55 -3.05 -9.57
N LEU A 226 -23.43 -4.24 -9.00
CA LEU A 226 -23.02 -5.43 -9.75
C LEU A 226 -23.99 -5.71 -10.92
N GLY A 227 -23.43 -6.01 -12.09
CA GLY A 227 -24.16 -6.33 -13.32
C GLY A 227 -24.74 -5.12 -14.05
N THR A 228 -24.32 -3.90 -13.69
CA THR A 228 -24.73 -2.66 -14.37
C THR A 228 -23.57 -2.05 -15.18
N ASP A 229 -23.89 -1.15 -16.11
CA ASP A 229 -22.86 -0.42 -16.85
C ASP A 229 -22.25 0.69 -15.98
N GLN A 230 -20.97 1.02 -16.18
CA GLN A 230 -20.30 2.09 -15.41
C GLN A 230 -21.02 3.45 -15.51
N SER A 231 -21.75 3.72 -16.59
CA SER A 231 -22.56 4.93 -16.74
C SER A 231 -23.76 4.99 -15.79
N ASP A 232 -24.16 3.85 -15.21
CA ASP A 232 -25.25 3.75 -14.24
C ASP A 232 -24.81 3.98 -12.79
N ASP A 233 -23.50 4.14 -12.56
CA ASP A 233 -22.93 4.30 -11.22
C ASP A 233 -23.44 5.54 -10.50
N VAL A 234 -23.65 5.39 -9.19
CA VAL A 234 -24.15 6.46 -8.33
C VAL A 234 -23.00 7.36 -7.91
N LEU A 235 -23.03 8.64 -8.29
CA LEU A 235 -22.12 9.65 -7.76
C LEU A 235 -22.40 9.85 -6.26
N CYS A 236 -21.47 9.40 -5.42
CA CYS A 236 -21.62 9.43 -3.96
C CYS A 236 -20.99 10.67 -3.33
N TRP A 237 -19.92 11.19 -3.91
CA TRP A 237 -19.26 12.42 -3.46
C TRP A 237 -18.50 13.12 -4.59
N LYS A 238 -18.52 14.46 -4.56
CA LYS A 238 -17.65 15.32 -5.35
C LYS A 238 -17.32 16.59 -4.57
N ASP A 239 -16.15 17.16 -4.82
CA ASP A 239 -15.71 18.45 -4.30
C ASP A 239 -15.24 19.31 -5.47
N SER A 240 -16.17 20.06 -6.07
CA SER A 240 -15.86 20.88 -7.26
C SER A 240 -15.05 22.13 -6.93
N GLU A 241 -15.07 22.58 -5.67
CA GLU A 241 -14.34 23.78 -5.22
C GLU A 241 -12.86 23.47 -4.98
N ASN A 242 -12.52 22.22 -4.66
CA ASN A 242 -11.15 21.78 -4.39
C ASN A 242 -10.70 20.67 -5.36
N PRO A 243 -10.30 21.02 -6.61
CA PRO A 243 -9.95 20.04 -7.65
C PRO A 243 -8.79 19.10 -7.30
N MET A 244 -7.91 19.50 -6.39
CA MET A 244 -6.74 18.70 -5.97
C MET A 244 -7.07 17.69 -4.86
N HIS A 245 -8.25 17.80 -4.23
CA HIS A 245 -8.64 16.88 -3.17
C HIS A 245 -8.84 15.47 -3.73
N ARG A 246 -8.31 14.50 -2.99
CA ARG A 246 -8.46 13.07 -3.23
C ARG A 246 -9.40 12.48 -2.20
N HIS A 247 -10.17 11.50 -2.62
CA HIS A 247 -11.28 10.92 -1.87
C HIS A 247 -11.17 9.41 -1.84
N ILE A 248 -11.26 8.80 -0.67
CA ILE A 248 -11.29 7.34 -0.48
C ILE A 248 -12.53 7.01 0.35
N ALA A 249 -13.32 6.03 -0.11
CA ALA A 249 -14.51 5.57 0.61
C ALA A 249 -14.30 4.15 1.16
N SER A 250 -14.63 3.93 2.43
CA SER A 250 -14.46 2.63 3.09
C SER A 250 -15.66 2.30 3.95
N VAL A 251 -16.21 1.10 3.76
CA VAL A 251 -17.36 0.59 4.51
C VAL A 251 -16.86 -0.05 5.81
N THR A 252 -17.49 0.30 6.93
CA THR A 252 -17.19 -0.29 8.24
C THR A 252 -17.43 -1.80 8.23
N GLU A 253 -16.80 -2.52 9.16
CA GLU A 253 -16.78 -3.97 9.12
C GLU A 253 -18.18 -4.61 9.09
N ASP A 254 -19.10 -4.07 9.87
CA ASP A 254 -20.50 -4.49 10.01
C ASP A 254 -21.41 -4.02 8.85
N GLY A 255 -20.93 -3.08 8.03
CA GLY A 255 -21.65 -2.51 6.90
C GLY A 255 -22.58 -1.35 7.24
N GLN A 256 -22.61 -0.84 8.49
CA GLN A 256 -23.51 0.24 8.85
C GLN A 256 -23.10 1.58 8.23
N TYR A 257 -21.81 1.92 8.25
CA TYR A 257 -21.34 3.22 7.78
C TYR A 257 -20.45 3.09 6.55
N VAL A 258 -20.55 4.07 5.64
CA VAL A 258 -19.47 4.37 4.70
C VAL A 258 -18.72 5.60 5.19
N LEU A 259 -17.42 5.46 5.32
CA LEU A 259 -16.48 6.52 5.71
C LEU A 259 -15.89 7.15 4.47
N LEU A 260 -15.78 8.47 4.46
CA LEU A 260 -15.11 9.22 3.41
C LEU A 260 -13.89 9.92 3.99
N TYR A 261 -12.73 9.57 3.47
CA TYR A 261 -11.46 10.23 3.76
C TYR A 261 -11.17 11.24 2.65
N VAL A 262 -10.91 12.49 3.03
CA VAL A 262 -10.48 13.53 2.08
C VAL A 262 -9.02 13.87 2.37
N PHE A 263 -8.20 13.91 1.33
CA PHE A 263 -6.78 14.23 1.39
C PHE A 263 -6.47 15.39 0.45
N ARG A 264 -5.75 16.41 0.92
CA ARG A 264 -5.35 17.55 0.08
C ARG A 264 -3.96 17.38 -0.58
N ASN A 265 -3.08 16.56 0.01
CA ASN A 265 -1.70 16.36 -0.42
C ASN A 265 -1.13 15.05 0.18
N CYS A 266 0.19 15.01 0.46
CA CYS A 266 0.89 13.88 1.08
C CYS A 266 1.19 14.08 2.58
N ASP A 267 0.73 15.18 3.18
CA ASP A 267 0.83 15.37 4.63
C ASP A 267 0.02 14.26 5.34
N THR A 268 0.43 13.88 6.54
CA THR A 268 -0.28 12.89 7.37
C THR A 268 -1.49 13.53 8.07
N VAL A 269 -2.41 14.08 7.28
CA VAL A 269 -3.68 14.70 7.72
C VAL A 269 -4.81 14.36 6.75
N ASN A 270 -6.03 14.26 7.28
CA ASN A 270 -7.24 14.01 6.48
C ASN A 270 -8.48 14.61 7.14
N GLN A 271 -9.48 14.93 6.33
CA GLN A 271 -10.85 15.06 6.81
C GLN A 271 -11.48 13.66 6.92
N LEU A 272 -12.48 13.52 7.78
CA LEU A 272 -13.20 12.26 7.97
C LEU A 272 -14.70 12.54 8.05
N TYR A 273 -15.45 12.05 7.06
CA TYR A 273 -16.91 12.10 7.04
C TYR A 273 -17.49 10.68 7.11
N TYR A 274 -18.76 10.57 7.45
CA TYR A 274 -19.47 9.30 7.50
C TYR A 274 -20.89 9.44 6.96
N CYS A 275 -21.43 8.35 6.42
CA CYS A 275 -22.84 8.24 6.05
C CYS A 275 -23.37 6.91 6.57
N ASP A 276 -24.49 6.94 7.30
CA ASP A 276 -25.18 5.74 7.76
C ASP A 276 -25.96 5.13 6.59
N LEU A 277 -25.46 4.00 6.09
CA LEU A 277 -26.05 3.27 4.96
C LEU A 277 -27.40 2.65 5.33
N SER A 278 -27.61 2.31 6.60
CA SER A 278 -28.88 1.73 7.08
C SER A 278 -30.01 2.76 7.12
N ALA A 279 -29.66 4.04 7.22
CA ALA A 279 -30.61 5.15 7.20
C ALA A 279 -31.04 5.58 5.78
N LEU A 280 -30.39 5.06 4.72
CA LEU A 280 -30.71 5.43 3.34
C LEU A 280 -31.97 4.71 2.85
N PRO A 281 -33.04 5.44 2.48
CA PRO A 281 -34.25 4.83 1.94
C PRO A 281 -33.94 4.06 0.66
N ASN A 282 -34.21 2.75 0.64
CA ASN A 282 -33.93 1.84 -0.48
C ASN A 282 -32.43 1.72 -0.87
N GLY A 283 -31.51 2.04 0.04
CA GLY A 283 -30.06 1.86 -0.13
C GLY A 283 -29.41 2.81 -1.14
N VAL A 284 -28.11 2.62 -1.38
CA VAL A 284 -27.26 3.52 -2.19
C VAL A 284 -27.75 3.66 -3.62
N ALA A 285 -28.19 2.55 -4.24
CA ALA A 285 -28.67 2.53 -5.62
C ALA A 285 -29.86 3.49 -5.87
N SER A 286 -30.63 3.85 -4.84
CA SER A 286 -31.78 4.76 -4.96
C SER A 286 -31.39 6.22 -5.26
N TYR A 287 -30.10 6.56 -5.12
CA TYR A 287 -29.54 7.88 -5.40
C TYR A 287 -29.15 8.05 -6.88
N LYS A 288 -29.22 6.99 -7.70
CA LYS A 288 -29.00 7.06 -9.14
C LYS A 288 -29.90 8.13 -9.77
N GLY A 289 -29.29 9.07 -10.50
CA GLY A 289 -30.01 10.09 -11.25
C GLY A 289 -30.71 11.17 -10.42
N ARG A 290 -30.59 11.18 -9.07
CA ARG A 290 -31.17 12.23 -8.23
C ARG A 290 -30.47 13.58 -8.36
N GLY A 291 -29.21 13.58 -8.77
CA GLY A 291 -28.37 14.78 -8.85
C GLY A 291 -27.66 15.14 -7.55
N ASP A 292 -28.11 14.58 -6.42
CA ASP A 292 -27.51 14.79 -5.10
C ASP A 292 -26.54 13.66 -4.73
N ALA A 293 -25.46 14.03 -4.03
CA ALA A 293 -24.53 13.11 -3.40
C ALA A 293 -25.15 12.38 -2.19
N LEU A 294 -24.46 11.38 -1.64
CA LEU A 294 -24.88 10.77 -0.37
C LEU A 294 -24.82 11.79 0.78
N PRO A 295 -25.71 11.71 1.78
CA PRO A 295 -25.78 12.67 2.88
C PRO A 295 -24.68 12.40 3.92
N PHE A 296 -23.43 12.72 3.57
CA PHE A 296 -22.29 12.60 4.48
C PHE A 296 -22.37 13.64 5.61
N SER A 297 -22.26 13.16 6.85
CA SER A 297 -22.04 13.97 8.04
C SER A 297 -20.55 14.18 8.24
N LYS A 298 -20.15 15.41 8.54
CA LYS A 298 -18.74 15.78 8.65
C LYS A 298 -18.26 15.68 10.09
N LEU A 299 -17.60 14.57 10.44
CA LEU A 299 -17.03 14.38 11.77
C LEU A 299 -15.79 15.26 11.99
N VAL A 300 -14.91 15.34 10.98
CA VAL A 300 -13.75 16.25 10.95
C VAL A 300 -13.70 16.94 9.59
N ASP A 301 -13.95 18.25 9.56
CA ASP A 301 -14.01 19.08 8.33
C ASP A 301 -12.79 20.01 8.16
N TYR A 302 -11.64 19.62 8.70
CA TYR A 302 -10.39 20.37 8.61
C TYR A 302 -9.18 19.44 8.51
N PHE A 303 -8.04 19.97 8.08
CA PHE A 303 -6.79 19.22 7.88
C PHE A 303 -5.75 19.58 8.95
N ASP A 304 -5.93 19.06 10.16
CA ASP A 304 -5.04 19.33 11.31
C ASP A 304 -4.29 18.08 11.82
N ALA A 305 -4.88 16.90 11.63
CA ALA A 305 -4.37 15.61 12.07
C ALA A 305 -4.85 14.50 11.13
N SER A 306 -4.29 13.31 11.26
CA SER A 306 -4.82 12.10 10.66
C SER A 306 -5.87 11.46 11.56
N TYR A 307 -6.88 10.86 10.95
CA TYR A 307 -7.98 10.17 11.64
C TYR A 307 -8.31 8.90 10.88
N ASP A 308 -7.82 7.77 11.36
CA ASP A 308 -7.98 6.46 10.73
C ASP A 308 -8.92 5.58 11.56
N TYR A 309 -9.96 5.04 10.93
CA TYR A 309 -10.93 4.16 11.59
C TYR A 309 -10.32 2.82 11.99
N VAL A 310 -10.56 2.39 13.23
CA VAL A 310 -10.16 1.08 13.76
C VAL A 310 -11.36 0.18 13.98
N ALA A 311 -12.37 0.67 14.71
CA ALA A 311 -13.58 -0.08 15.06
C ALA A 311 -14.68 0.88 15.53
N HIS A 312 -15.90 0.37 15.74
CA HIS A 312 -16.94 1.10 16.46
C HIS A 312 -17.90 0.15 17.22
N ASN A 313 -18.61 0.70 18.20
CA ASN A 313 -19.74 0.05 18.87
C ASN A 313 -20.96 0.98 18.74
N GLY A 314 -21.90 0.66 17.84
CA GLY A 314 -22.98 1.57 17.49
C GLY A 314 -22.44 2.91 16.96
N THR A 315 -22.76 4.01 17.64
CA THR A 315 -22.29 5.34 17.26
C THR A 315 -20.90 5.69 17.82
N VAL A 316 -20.29 4.85 18.65
CA VAL A 316 -19.00 5.16 19.29
C VAL A 316 -17.85 4.61 18.45
N PHE A 317 -17.14 5.51 17.77
CA PHE A 317 -15.99 5.18 16.92
C PHE A 317 -14.70 5.16 17.73
N THR A 318 -13.81 4.22 17.39
CA THR A 318 -12.41 4.19 17.83
C THR A 318 -11.51 4.54 16.64
N LEU A 319 -10.71 5.59 16.80
CA LEU A 319 -9.86 6.14 15.74
C LEU A 319 -8.39 6.17 16.18
N LEU A 320 -7.48 5.87 15.24
CA LEU A 320 -6.05 6.13 15.35
C LEU A 320 -5.78 7.56 14.85
N THR A 321 -5.11 8.37 15.66
CA THR A 321 -4.86 9.78 15.33
C THR A 321 -3.53 10.29 15.83
N ASN A 322 -2.96 11.26 15.13
CA ASN A 322 -1.80 12.05 15.57
C ASN A 322 -2.18 13.42 16.16
N LYS A 323 -3.48 13.67 16.38
CA LYS A 323 -3.99 14.91 16.98
C LYS A 323 -3.37 15.14 18.36
N ASP A 324 -2.55 16.19 18.47
CA ASP A 324 -1.78 16.53 19.66
C ASP A 324 -0.91 15.37 20.20
N ALA A 325 -0.51 14.46 19.31
CA ALA A 325 0.22 13.22 19.61
C ALA A 325 1.07 12.79 18.40
N PRO A 326 2.26 13.36 18.16
CA PRO A 326 3.09 13.04 16.99
C PRO A 326 3.48 11.56 16.86
N LYS A 327 3.44 10.78 17.95
CA LYS A 327 3.66 9.31 17.96
C LYS A 327 2.38 8.49 17.92
N TYR A 328 1.27 9.15 17.64
CA TYR A 328 -0.07 8.59 17.51
C TYR A 328 -0.64 8.03 18.81
N LYS A 329 -1.98 8.01 18.86
CA LYS A 329 -2.78 7.50 19.97
C LYS A 329 -4.10 6.93 19.45
N LEU A 330 -4.80 6.15 20.28
CA LEU A 330 -6.18 5.77 20.00
C LEU A 330 -7.14 6.61 20.83
N VAL A 331 -8.16 7.14 20.15
CA VAL A 331 -9.22 7.95 20.74
C VAL A 331 -10.58 7.37 20.44
N ARG A 332 -11.58 7.77 21.24
CA ARG A 332 -12.99 7.51 20.98
C ARG A 332 -13.77 8.79 20.81
N VAL A 333 -14.80 8.69 19.96
CA VAL A 333 -15.79 9.75 19.73
C VAL A 333 -17.14 9.10 19.48
N ASP A 334 -18.18 9.66 20.08
CA ASP A 334 -19.56 9.28 19.80
C ASP A 334 -20.10 10.19 18.68
N LEU A 335 -20.61 9.59 17.60
CA LEU A 335 -21.19 10.34 16.48
C LEU A 335 -22.43 11.16 16.89
N GLU A 336 -23.12 10.79 17.97
CA GLU A 336 -24.22 11.59 18.52
C GLU A 336 -23.73 12.79 19.36
N ASN A 337 -22.49 12.74 19.84
CA ASN A 337 -21.87 13.76 20.68
C ASN A 337 -20.42 14.07 20.20
N PRO A 338 -20.25 14.55 18.95
CA PRO A 338 -18.96 14.57 18.27
C PRO A 338 -17.96 15.60 18.82
N ASP A 339 -18.36 16.43 19.79
CA ASP A 339 -17.49 17.38 20.47
C ASP A 339 -16.64 16.73 21.57
N PHE A 340 -16.99 15.52 22.02
CA PHE A 340 -16.36 14.85 23.15
C PHE A 340 -15.48 13.68 22.71
N TRP A 341 -14.17 13.90 22.76
CA TRP A 341 -13.14 12.92 22.40
C TRP A 341 -12.34 12.52 23.64
N PHE A 342 -12.01 11.24 23.76
CA PHE A 342 -11.17 10.77 24.88
C PHE A 342 -10.19 9.69 24.44
N ASP A 343 -9.01 9.73 25.03
CA ASP A 343 -7.94 8.76 24.76
C ASP A 343 -8.27 7.40 25.40
N ILE A 344 -8.17 6.32 24.62
CA ILE A 344 -8.20 4.94 25.13
C ILE A 344 -6.79 4.35 25.25
N ILE A 345 -5.91 4.70 24.31
CA ILE A 345 -4.47 4.42 24.38
C ILE A 345 -3.81 5.77 24.15
N ARG A 346 -3.17 6.31 25.19
CA ARG A 346 -2.43 7.57 25.11
C ARG A 346 -1.19 7.41 24.24
N GLU A 347 -0.66 8.54 23.77
CA GLU A 347 0.64 8.60 23.10
C GLU A 347 1.73 7.94 23.97
N ASP A 348 2.54 7.08 23.37
CA ASP A 348 3.68 6.48 24.06
C ASP A 348 4.85 7.47 24.14
N GLU A 349 5.59 7.47 25.25
CA GLU A 349 6.71 8.40 25.45
C GLU A 349 7.81 8.25 24.39
N LYS A 350 7.97 7.06 23.80
CA LYS A 350 9.11 6.69 22.94
C LYS A 350 8.65 6.19 21.58
N ASP A 351 7.72 5.26 21.53
CA ASP A 351 7.41 4.45 20.36
C ASP A 351 6.28 5.07 19.52
N VAL A 352 6.33 4.90 18.21
CA VAL A 352 5.24 5.35 17.31
C VAL A 352 4.21 4.25 17.18
N LEU A 353 2.94 4.51 17.49
CA LEU A 353 1.83 3.59 17.21
C LEU A 353 1.53 3.61 15.70
N GLN A 354 1.92 2.55 14.98
CA GLN A 354 1.78 2.48 13.51
C GLN A 354 0.41 2.00 13.06
N SER A 355 -0.19 1.05 13.79
CA SER A 355 -1.50 0.51 13.44
C SER A 355 -2.18 -0.15 14.64
N ALA A 356 -3.50 -0.26 14.55
CA ALA A 356 -4.35 -1.00 15.46
C ALA A 356 -5.41 -1.77 14.67
N VAL A 357 -5.60 -3.05 14.99
CA VAL A 357 -6.58 -3.93 14.32
C VAL A 357 -7.47 -4.55 15.38
N ALA A 358 -8.78 -4.33 15.27
CA ALA A 358 -9.76 -4.98 16.13
C ALA A 358 -9.90 -6.46 15.77
N VAL A 359 -9.87 -7.32 16.78
CA VAL A 359 -9.87 -8.78 16.68
C VAL A 359 -10.65 -9.38 17.85
N ASN A 360 -11.06 -10.64 17.71
CA ASN A 360 -11.70 -11.43 18.76
C ASN A 360 -12.78 -10.65 19.55
N GLU A 361 -13.66 -9.97 18.81
CA GLU A 361 -14.77 -9.10 19.25
C GLU A 361 -14.35 -7.85 20.04
N ASN A 362 -13.57 -7.99 21.11
CA ASN A 362 -13.23 -6.90 22.03
C ASN A 362 -11.73 -6.76 22.31
N GLN A 363 -10.88 -7.23 21.41
CA GLN A 363 -9.43 -7.09 21.52
C GLN A 363 -8.85 -6.24 20.39
N LEU A 364 -7.64 -5.75 20.60
CA LEU A 364 -6.86 -4.97 19.65
C LEU A 364 -5.45 -5.58 19.53
N VAL A 365 -5.03 -5.91 18.32
CA VAL A 365 -3.59 -6.07 18.03
C VAL A 365 -3.07 -4.69 17.63
N VAL A 366 -2.17 -4.14 18.44
CA VAL A 366 -1.51 -2.87 18.16
C VAL A 366 -0.04 -3.10 17.79
N ASN A 367 0.42 -2.35 16.80
CA ASN A 367 1.78 -2.42 16.28
C ASN A 367 2.52 -1.10 16.51
N TYR A 368 3.56 -1.14 17.33
CA TYR A 368 4.44 -0.01 17.59
C TYR A 368 5.73 -0.11 16.76
N LEU A 369 6.32 1.03 16.44
CA LEU A 369 7.68 1.17 15.94
C LEU A 369 8.59 1.70 17.05
N ARG A 370 9.41 0.81 17.59
CA ARG A 370 10.43 1.13 18.59
C ARG A 370 11.80 1.07 17.96
N ASP A 371 12.48 2.21 17.84
CA ASP A 371 13.80 2.30 17.21
C ASP A 371 13.85 1.52 15.89
N VAL A 372 12.90 1.77 14.98
CA VAL A 372 12.83 1.11 13.66
C VAL A 372 12.63 -0.42 13.72
N LYS A 373 12.02 -0.94 14.80
CA LYS A 373 11.66 -2.36 14.97
C LYS A 373 10.20 -2.47 15.40
N ASN A 374 9.47 -3.43 14.85
CA ASN A 374 8.08 -3.63 15.25
C ASN A 374 7.97 -4.30 16.63
N VAL A 375 7.00 -3.83 17.42
CA VAL A 375 6.63 -4.41 18.72
C VAL A 375 5.11 -4.58 18.73
N LEU A 376 4.65 -5.82 18.89
CA LEU A 376 3.23 -6.14 18.89
C LEU A 376 2.70 -6.29 20.32
N GLN A 377 1.50 -5.78 20.55
CA GLN A 377 0.78 -5.93 21.80
C GLN A 377 -0.66 -6.34 21.52
N LEU A 378 -1.20 -7.20 22.38
CA LEU A 378 -2.62 -7.48 22.47
C LEU A 378 -3.20 -6.61 23.58
N ARG A 379 -4.25 -5.86 23.28
CA ARG A 379 -4.91 -4.94 24.20
C ARG A 379 -6.41 -5.18 24.21
N ASP A 380 -7.06 -4.73 25.28
CA ASP A 380 -8.52 -4.69 25.35
C ASP A 380 -9.05 -3.49 24.54
N LEU A 381 -10.06 -3.70 23.71
CA LEU A 381 -10.66 -2.66 22.87
C LEU A 381 -11.44 -1.63 23.70
N GLU A 382 -11.97 -2.05 24.84
CA GLU A 382 -12.83 -1.20 25.67
C GLU A 382 -12.04 -0.20 26.51
N SER A 383 -11.09 -0.73 27.28
CA SER A 383 -10.28 0.02 28.24
C SER A 383 -8.93 0.47 27.69
N GLY A 384 -8.48 -0.09 26.55
CA GLY A 384 -7.11 0.09 26.04
C GLY A 384 -6.03 -0.62 26.87
N ALA A 385 -6.42 -1.39 27.89
CA ALA A 385 -5.50 -2.06 28.80
C ALA A 385 -4.58 -3.04 28.04
N LEU A 386 -3.30 -3.08 28.44
CA LEU A 386 -2.37 -4.07 27.93
C LEU A 386 -2.74 -5.45 28.48
N LEU A 387 -3.02 -6.40 27.58
CA LEU A 387 -3.27 -7.79 27.93
C LEU A 387 -1.97 -8.59 27.82
N HIS A 388 -1.32 -8.56 26.64
CA HIS A 388 -0.10 -9.32 26.38
C HIS A 388 0.85 -8.59 25.42
N HIS A 389 2.13 -8.93 25.50
CA HIS A 389 3.08 -8.70 24.41
C HIS A 389 3.09 -9.92 23.49
N LEU A 390 3.03 -9.69 22.17
CA LEU A 390 3.15 -10.77 21.19
C LEU A 390 4.62 -10.89 20.77
N PRO A 391 5.32 -11.99 21.11
CA PRO A 391 6.76 -12.09 20.90
C PRO A 391 7.06 -12.27 19.41
N ILE A 392 7.65 -11.25 18.79
CA ILE A 392 8.22 -11.31 17.44
C ILE A 392 9.70 -10.96 17.49
N ASP A 393 10.46 -11.52 16.55
CA ASP A 393 11.88 -11.20 16.38
C ASP A 393 12.08 -9.75 15.94
N ILE A 394 13.35 -9.31 15.96
CA ILE A 394 13.74 -8.02 15.39
C ILE A 394 13.50 -8.03 13.87
N GLY A 395 12.61 -7.16 13.41
CA GLY A 395 12.26 -7.03 12.00
C GLY A 395 11.05 -6.14 11.79
N SER A 396 10.36 -6.40 10.68
CA SER A 396 9.20 -5.66 10.24
C SER A 396 7.98 -6.56 10.15
N VAL A 397 6.86 -6.10 10.70
CA VAL A 397 5.54 -6.69 10.47
C VAL A 397 5.06 -6.22 9.10
N THR A 398 4.79 -7.17 8.20
CA THR A 398 4.40 -6.90 6.81
C THR A 398 2.89 -6.90 6.59
N GLY A 399 2.12 -7.40 7.57
CA GLY A 399 0.66 -7.38 7.55
C GLY A 399 0.08 -8.04 8.78
N ILE A 400 -1.09 -7.55 9.23
CA ILE A 400 -1.91 -8.14 10.27
C ILE A 400 -3.27 -8.37 9.64
N SER A 401 -3.69 -9.63 9.52
CA SER A 401 -4.95 -10.00 8.87
C SER A 401 -5.86 -10.73 9.82
N ALA A 402 -6.98 -10.09 10.13
CA ALA A 402 -8.11 -10.61 10.87
C ALA A 402 -9.32 -9.69 10.64
N ARG A 403 -10.52 -10.23 10.77
CA ARG A 403 -11.75 -9.46 11.00
C ARG A 403 -11.94 -9.32 12.51
N ARG A 404 -12.70 -8.33 12.97
CA ARG A 404 -13.00 -8.18 14.39
C ARG A 404 -13.62 -9.44 14.99
N LYS A 405 -14.47 -10.13 14.24
CA LYS A 405 -15.08 -11.40 14.69
C LYS A 405 -14.16 -12.61 14.68
N ASP A 406 -12.98 -12.51 14.07
CA ASP A 406 -12.07 -13.64 13.97
C ASP A 406 -11.34 -13.84 15.31
N ASP A 407 -11.29 -15.09 15.74
CA ASP A 407 -10.66 -15.57 16.98
C ASP A 407 -9.17 -15.90 16.82
N SER A 408 -8.65 -15.64 15.63
CA SER A 408 -7.29 -15.90 15.20
C SER A 408 -6.83 -14.78 14.27
N VAL A 409 -5.54 -14.47 14.30
CA VAL A 409 -4.93 -13.43 13.48
C VAL A 409 -3.67 -13.94 12.81
N PHE A 410 -3.51 -13.62 11.52
CA PHE A 410 -2.29 -13.90 10.78
C PHE A 410 -1.38 -12.68 10.79
N ILE A 411 -0.11 -12.89 11.11
CA ILE A 411 0.90 -11.84 11.21
C ILE A 411 2.05 -12.17 10.28
N GLY A 412 2.21 -11.36 9.24
CA GLY A 412 3.37 -11.41 8.35
C GLY A 412 4.56 -10.71 8.99
N PHE A 413 5.74 -11.32 8.87
CA PHE A 413 6.99 -10.82 9.42
C PHE A 413 8.14 -11.04 8.43
N MET A 414 9.08 -10.10 8.38
CA MET A 414 10.34 -10.27 7.66
C MET A 414 11.47 -9.55 8.36
N ASN A 415 12.70 -9.91 8.06
CA ASN A 415 13.87 -9.11 8.38
C ASN A 415 14.94 -9.27 7.29
N PHE A 416 16.12 -8.66 7.48
CA PHE A 416 17.19 -8.69 6.48
C PHE A 416 17.67 -10.10 6.08
N LEU A 417 17.46 -11.11 6.93
CA LEU A 417 17.96 -12.48 6.76
C LEU A 417 16.82 -13.53 6.67
N ILE A 418 15.57 -13.10 6.85
CA ILE A 418 14.36 -13.92 6.80
C ILE A 418 13.43 -13.27 5.76
N PRO A 419 13.30 -13.85 4.56
CA PRO A 419 12.55 -13.23 3.46
C PRO A 419 11.04 -13.15 3.73
N GLY A 420 10.53 -14.02 4.61
CA GLY A 420 9.16 -13.96 5.10
C GLY A 420 8.83 -15.08 6.06
N LEU A 421 8.01 -14.75 7.04
CA LEU A 421 7.50 -15.64 8.07
C LEU A 421 6.04 -15.22 8.32
N ILE A 422 5.14 -16.18 8.35
CA ILE A 422 3.74 -15.93 8.68
C ILE A 422 3.47 -16.65 9.99
N TYR A 423 3.05 -15.91 10.99
CA TYR A 423 2.54 -16.45 12.23
C TYR A 423 1.01 -16.54 12.17
N GLU A 424 0.45 -17.57 12.82
CA GLU A 424 -0.94 -17.63 13.22
C GLU A 424 -0.98 -17.47 14.75
N CYS A 425 -1.79 -16.54 15.24
CA CYS A 425 -1.99 -16.32 16.66
C CYS A 425 -3.42 -16.69 17.03
N ASN A 426 -3.60 -17.70 17.88
CA ASN A 426 -4.90 -18.03 18.45
C ASN A 426 -5.19 -17.12 19.65
N LEU A 427 -6.36 -16.48 19.66
CA LEU A 427 -6.77 -15.48 20.66
C LEU A 427 -7.85 -16.01 21.63
N LYS A 428 -8.33 -17.25 21.49
CA LYS A 428 -9.38 -17.83 22.36
C LYS A 428 -8.93 -18.10 23.79
N GLY A 429 -7.64 -18.39 23.97
CA GLY A 429 -7.06 -18.69 25.27
C GLY A 429 -6.84 -17.42 26.11
N GLU A 430 -6.65 -17.60 27.41
CA GLU A 430 -6.20 -16.50 28.29
C GLU A 430 -4.82 -15.97 27.86
N ILE A 431 -3.96 -16.84 27.31
CA ILE A 431 -2.66 -16.48 26.77
C ILE A 431 -2.70 -16.68 25.24
N PRO A 432 -2.37 -15.65 24.44
CA PRO A 432 -2.32 -15.78 22.99
C PRO A 432 -1.23 -16.77 22.57
N GLU A 433 -1.58 -17.70 21.69
CA GLU A 433 -0.65 -18.73 21.22
C GLU A 433 -0.17 -18.41 19.81
N LEU A 434 1.07 -17.94 19.69
CA LEU A 434 1.71 -17.60 18.41
C LEU A 434 2.47 -18.79 17.84
N LYS A 435 2.08 -19.27 16.65
CA LYS A 435 2.70 -20.39 15.94
C LYS A 435 3.20 -19.96 14.58
N VAL A 436 4.31 -20.54 14.13
CA VAL A 436 4.73 -20.39 12.74
C VAL A 436 3.75 -21.15 11.85
N PHE A 437 2.95 -20.40 11.08
CA PHE A 437 2.07 -20.94 10.06
C PHE A 437 2.86 -21.28 8.79
N ARG A 438 3.82 -20.42 8.43
CA ARG A 438 4.67 -20.62 7.25
C ARG A 438 6.01 -19.93 7.38
N GLU A 439 7.11 -20.64 7.19
CA GLU A 439 8.46 -20.07 7.05
C GLU A 439 8.91 -20.13 5.59
N ILE A 440 9.42 -19.01 5.06
CA ILE A 440 9.96 -18.91 3.70
C ILE A 440 11.48 -18.96 3.78
N ILE A 441 12.08 -19.91 3.06
CA ILE A 441 13.52 -20.20 3.12
C ILE A 441 14.13 -19.95 1.74
N VAL A 442 15.30 -19.29 1.71
CA VAL A 442 16.08 -19.08 0.49
C VAL A 442 17.01 -20.29 0.27
N PRO A 443 16.89 -21.03 -0.85
CA PRO A 443 17.76 -22.15 -1.15
C PRO A 443 19.24 -21.73 -1.25
N GLY A 444 20.12 -22.51 -0.63
CA GLY A 444 21.57 -22.29 -0.71
C GLY A 444 22.09 -21.03 0.01
N PHE A 445 21.27 -20.39 0.86
CA PHE A 445 21.68 -19.26 1.69
C PHE A 445 21.70 -19.64 3.16
N ASP A 446 22.91 -19.77 3.73
CA ASP A 446 23.06 -19.93 5.18
C ASP A 446 23.00 -18.56 5.88
N ARG A 447 21.82 -18.22 6.41
CA ARG A 447 21.61 -16.98 7.17
C ARG A 447 22.49 -16.87 8.42
N THR A 448 22.98 -17.99 8.96
CA THR A 448 23.77 -18.00 10.19
C THR A 448 25.19 -17.48 9.99
N GLU A 449 25.67 -17.37 8.74
CA GLU A 449 26.95 -16.73 8.39
C GLU A 449 26.89 -15.20 8.49
N PHE A 450 25.68 -14.63 8.61
CA PHE A 450 25.44 -13.18 8.61
C PHE A 450 24.90 -12.70 9.95
N GLN A 451 25.00 -11.39 10.17
CA GLN A 451 24.48 -10.69 11.33
C GLN A 451 23.91 -9.34 10.93
N VAL A 452 22.94 -8.88 11.72
CA VAL A 452 22.33 -7.56 11.61
C VAL A 452 22.62 -6.80 12.90
N ASN A 453 23.28 -5.66 12.79
CA ASN A 453 23.56 -4.79 13.93
C ASN A 453 22.85 -3.45 13.75
N GLN A 454 22.14 -2.99 14.78
CA GLN A 454 21.62 -1.63 14.84
C GLN A 454 22.64 -0.73 15.54
N VAL A 455 22.96 0.40 14.93
CA VAL A 455 23.84 1.43 15.49
C VAL A 455 23.15 2.80 15.44
N PHE A 456 23.60 3.73 16.28
CA PHE A 456 23.10 5.10 16.32
C PHE A 456 24.25 6.09 16.06
N GLY A 457 24.32 6.60 14.84
CA GLY A 457 25.36 7.55 14.41
C GLY A 457 24.91 9.01 14.65
N PRO A 458 25.79 9.92 15.10
CA PRO A 458 25.45 11.34 15.17
C PRO A 458 25.38 11.97 13.77
N SER A 459 24.33 12.76 13.52
CA SER A 459 24.23 13.70 12.40
C SER A 459 25.08 14.96 12.65
N LYS A 460 25.15 15.86 11.67
CA LYS A 460 25.89 17.13 11.74
C LYS A 460 25.44 18.02 12.91
N ASP A 461 24.17 17.96 13.28
CA ASP A 461 23.56 18.70 14.40
C ASP A 461 23.60 17.93 15.74
N GLY A 462 24.18 16.73 15.76
CA GLY A 462 24.29 15.87 16.95
C GLY A 462 23.12 14.90 17.16
N VAL A 463 22.01 15.01 16.39
CA VAL A 463 20.89 14.07 16.48
C VAL A 463 21.37 12.65 16.15
N LYS A 464 20.92 11.67 16.94
CA LYS A 464 21.28 10.26 16.72
C LYS A 464 20.37 9.63 15.67
N ILE A 465 20.98 9.12 14.60
CA ILE A 465 20.29 8.47 13.49
C ILE A 465 20.46 6.96 13.61
N PRO A 466 19.35 6.18 13.72
CA PRO A 466 19.42 4.73 13.71
C PRO A 466 19.82 4.22 12.31
N MET A 467 20.71 3.22 12.27
CA MET A 467 21.15 2.57 11.04
C MET A 467 21.33 1.07 11.27
N PHE A 468 20.86 0.25 10.33
CA PHE A 468 21.15 -1.18 10.31
C PHE A 468 22.36 -1.48 9.42
N ILE A 469 23.28 -2.29 9.92
CA ILE A 469 24.44 -2.79 9.19
C ILE A 469 24.30 -4.32 9.09
N VAL A 470 24.16 -4.82 7.85
CA VAL A 470 24.09 -6.25 7.55
C VAL A 470 25.44 -6.69 6.98
N ALA A 471 26.07 -7.68 7.62
CA ALA A 471 27.39 -8.16 7.21
C ALA A 471 27.59 -9.63 7.57
N ARG A 472 28.60 -10.28 6.96
CA ARG A 472 29.08 -11.60 7.41
C ARG A 472 29.63 -11.49 8.84
N LYS A 473 29.42 -12.49 9.69
CA LYS A 473 29.86 -12.49 11.11
C LYS A 473 31.38 -12.31 11.28
N ALA A 474 32.18 -12.78 10.33
CA ALA A 474 33.64 -12.58 10.33
C ALA A 474 34.06 -11.10 10.25
N PHE A 475 33.14 -10.20 9.88
CA PHE A 475 33.37 -8.76 9.78
C PHE A 475 33.06 -8.06 11.11
N ARG A 476 34.07 -7.44 11.75
CA ARG A 476 33.90 -6.68 13.01
C ARG A 476 33.44 -5.24 12.74
N CYS A 477 32.25 -4.88 13.21
CA CYS A 477 31.64 -3.54 13.05
C CYS A 477 32.40 -2.37 13.73
N SER A 478 33.29 -2.64 14.70
CA SER A 478 34.02 -1.60 15.45
C SER A 478 34.94 -0.71 14.57
N LEU A 479 35.24 -1.14 13.34
CA LEU A 479 36.06 -0.40 12.38
C LEU A 479 35.31 0.70 11.60
N LEU A 480 33.97 0.66 11.54
CA LEU A 480 33.19 1.65 10.79
C LEU A 480 33.01 2.96 11.59
N LEU A 481 32.67 2.87 12.88
CA LEU A 481 32.41 4.06 13.69
C LEU A 481 33.68 4.84 14.08
N SER A 482 34.87 4.23 13.96
CA SER A 482 36.16 4.87 14.26
C SER A 482 36.84 5.53 13.07
N LYS A 483 36.45 5.22 11.81
CA LYS A 483 37.11 5.72 10.61
C LYS A 483 36.42 6.91 9.91
N TYR A 484 35.19 7.24 10.28
CA TYR A 484 34.47 8.40 9.73
C TYR A 484 34.58 9.63 10.64
N SER A 485 35.80 9.99 11.03
CA SER A 485 36.12 11.30 11.64
C SER A 485 36.30 12.42 10.61
N TRP A 486 35.93 12.19 9.34
CA TRP A 486 36.09 13.15 8.23
C TRP A 486 34.96 14.20 8.14
N TRP A 487 34.07 14.25 9.13
CA TRP A 487 33.02 15.28 9.28
C TRP A 487 33.26 16.17 10.51
N ARG A 488 34.53 16.47 10.85
CA ARG A 488 34.87 17.53 11.81
C ARG A 488 35.25 18.80 11.10
#